data_AF-D9X3T6-F1
#
_entry.id   AF-D9X3T6-F1
#
_cell.length_a   1.000
_cell.length_b   1.000
_cell.length_c   1.000
_cell.angle_alpha   90.00
_cell.angle_beta   90.00
_cell.angle_gamma   90.00
#
_symmetry.space_group_name_H-M   'P 1'
#
loop_
_entity.id
_entity.type
_entity.pdbx_description
1 polymer ?
#
loop_
_entity_poly.entity_id
_entity_poly.type
_entity_poly.pdbx_seq_one_letter_code
_entity_poly.pdbx_strand_id
1 'polypeptide(L)'
;MTYVVTVDARIPEGTPEMDPLQRAGAVALIEDGFDSAEDIEEVGDEEEPGDVEEVDLVDSIVAVHPGGALLKVFVDAPALELAEEAVRLVVAELLEQSELLADWRIERCEVELHPELAQESLDAADGPDVPPDDPADRKARHSERPRAEDDTENYDAEANAEVARGQMLTLAAGLRSFPPVMFGVSQENASLAAGALVYATDVLVDELFQDVQTLATGDTTVAECDRPLWRIDDLPERYALQYDARFARRFLVTVIAMTTRFTDGSFQRLSCVAEELALRLLLRETKVTLETYGLLDDGVSAALDSFAGNVYEDMDHEWLYDDSMDGIDDSDAGAALGVTPMAFKTWFTPFEEGRYVHPSAADL
;
A
#
# COMPACT_ATOMS: atom_id res chain seq x y z
N MET A 1 2.23 -9.12 -20.60
CA MET A 1 2.35 -7.87 -19.80
C MET A 1 2.27 -8.29 -18.35
N THR A 2 3.12 -7.75 -17.47
CA THR A 2 3.07 -8.13 -16.05
C THR A 2 2.00 -7.33 -15.33
N TYR A 3 1.05 -8.03 -14.72
CA TYR A 3 0.00 -7.46 -13.87
C TYR A 3 0.24 -7.87 -12.41
N VAL A 4 -0.19 -7.01 -11.49
CA VAL A 4 -0.19 -7.30 -10.06
C VAL A 4 -1.64 -7.49 -9.63
N VAL A 5 -1.94 -8.67 -9.10
CA VAL A 5 -3.27 -9.00 -8.60
C VAL A 5 -3.22 -9.13 -7.09
N THR A 6 -4.02 -8.33 -6.40
CA THR A 6 -4.14 -8.34 -4.94
C THR A 6 -5.33 -9.21 -4.55
N VAL A 7 -5.09 -10.21 -3.69
CA VAL A 7 -6.10 -11.16 -3.23
C VAL A 7 -6.20 -11.12 -1.70
N ASP A 8 -7.38 -10.84 -1.17
CA ASP A 8 -7.68 -10.95 0.28
C ASP A 8 -8.41 -12.27 0.53
N ALA A 9 -7.75 -13.18 1.25
CA ALA A 9 -8.29 -14.48 1.65
C ALA A 9 -8.54 -14.52 3.16
N ARG A 10 -9.79 -14.75 3.58
CA ARG A 10 -10.20 -14.73 5.00
C ARG A 10 -10.54 -16.10 5.56
N ILE A 11 -10.24 -16.28 6.85
CA ILE A 11 -10.74 -17.42 7.62
C ILE A 11 -12.27 -17.33 7.78
N PRO A 12 -13.00 -18.46 7.92
CA PRO A 12 -14.45 -18.42 8.10
C PRO A 12 -14.89 -17.56 9.29
N GLU A 13 -15.96 -16.80 9.10
CA GLU A 13 -16.58 -16.03 10.17
C GLU A 13 -16.87 -16.90 11.41
N GLY A 14 -16.47 -16.42 12.58
CA GLY A 14 -16.63 -17.14 13.85
C GLY A 14 -15.48 -18.11 14.19
N THR A 15 -14.48 -18.25 13.32
CA THR A 15 -13.22 -18.93 13.64
C THR A 15 -12.35 -18.04 14.53
N PRO A 16 -11.69 -18.60 15.57
CA PRO A 16 -10.72 -17.84 16.35
C PRO A 16 -9.59 -17.29 15.47
N GLU A 17 -9.14 -16.07 15.78
CA GLU A 17 -7.97 -15.46 15.13
C GLU A 17 -6.73 -16.35 15.29
N MET A 18 -5.91 -16.40 14.24
CA MET A 18 -4.70 -17.22 14.19
C MET A 18 -3.63 -16.71 15.16
N ASP A 19 -3.08 -17.63 15.95
CA ASP A 19 -1.90 -17.39 16.77
C ASP A 19 -0.62 -17.27 15.92
N PRO A 20 0.52 -16.81 16.48
CA PRO A 20 1.75 -16.63 15.72
C PRO A 20 2.28 -17.90 15.04
N LEU A 21 2.08 -19.08 15.62
CA LEU A 21 2.52 -20.34 15.04
C LEU A 21 1.61 -20.75 13.88
N GLN A 22 0.30 -20.57 14.05
CA GLN A 22 -0.68 -20.80 12.99
C GLN A 22 -0.42 -19.88 11.79
N ARG A 23 -0.09 -18.60 12.03
CA ARG A 23 0.25 -17.66 10.95
C ARG A 23 1.51 -18.08 10.20
N ALA A 24 2.56 -18.49 10.91
CA ALA A 24 3.79 -18.99 10.27
C ALA A 24 3.52 -20.27 9.45
N GLY A 25 2.64 -21.15 9.92
CA GLY A 25 2.21 -22.35 9.19
C GLY A 25 1.40 -22.00 7.93
N ALA A 26 0.50 -21.03 8.02
CA ALA A 26 -0.29 -20.56 6.88
C ALA A 26 0.59 -19.92 5.79
N VAL A 27 1.60 -19.12 6.17
CA VAL A 27 2.60 -18.58 5.22
C VAL A 27 3.25 -19.72 4.45
N ALA A 28 3.80 -20.71 5.17
CA ALA A 28 4.53 -21.82 4.54
C ALA A 28 3.64 -22.66 3.62
N LEU A 29 2.37 -22.89 3.97
CA LEU A 29 1.43 -23.64 3.13
C LEU A 29 1.06 -22.90 1.85
N ILE A 30 0.91 -21.57 1.93
CA ILE A 30 0.55 -20.76 0.77
C ILE A 30 1.77 -20.58 -0.15
N GLU A 31 2.96 -20.32 0.40
CA GLU A 31 4.21 -20.25 -0.38
C GLU A 31 4.49 -21.58 -1.10
N ASP A 32 4.38 -22.72 -0.39
CA ASP A 32 4.56 -24.05 -0.99
C ASP A 32 3.53 -24.35 -2.08
N GLY A 33 2.31 -23.83 -1.93
CA GLY A 33 1.25 -23.91 -2.93
C GLY A 33 1.58 -23.14 -4.22
N PHE A 34 2.09 -21.92 -4.11
CA PHE A 34 2.55 -21.15 -5.27
C PHE A 34 3.79 -21.75 -5.92
N ASP A 35 4.74 -22.26 -5.13
CA ASP A 35 5.93 -22.96 -5.66
C ASP A 35 5.57 -24.26 -6.40
N SER A 36 4.45 -24.89 -6.02
CA SER A 36 3.94 -26.12 -6.63
C SER A 36 3.02 -25.89 -7.83
N ALA A 37 2.56 -24.65 -8.04
CA ALA A 37 1.78 -24.27 -9.20
C ALA A 37 2.73 -24.18 -10.42
N GLU A 38 2.91 -25.29 -11.13
CA GLU A 38 3.53 -25.29 -12.46
C GLU A 38 2.56 -24.62 -13.44
N ASP A 39 2.99 -23.55 -14.12
CA ASP A 39 2.37 -22.80 -15.24
C ASP A 39 0.81 -22.71 -15.23
N ILE A 40 0.25 -21.49 -15.14
CA ILE A 40 -1.20 -21.31 -15.05
C ILE A 40 -1.86 -21.67 -16.40
N GLU A 41 -2.32 -22.91 -16.54
CA GLU A 41 -2.87 -23.44 -17.81
C GLU A 41 -4.20 -22.76 -18.22
N GLU A 42 -4.16 -22.25 -19.46
CA GLU A 42 -5.23 -22.16 -20.48
C GLU A 42 -6.60 -21.60 -20.06
N VAL A 43 -6.75 -20.27 -20.04
CA VAL A 43 -8.09 -19.64 -20.10
C VAL A 43 -8.47 -19.44 -21.59
N GLY A 44 -9.06 -20.46 -22.19
CA GLY A 44 -9.60 -20.40 -23.55
C GLY A 44 -10.83 -21.28 -23.73
N ASP A 45 -11.85 -20.78 -24.45
CA ASP A 45 -13.02 -21.59 -24.82
C ASP A 45 -12.57 -22.81 -25.66
N GLU A 46 -12.94 -24.02 -25.23
CA GLU A 46 -12.60 -25.30 -25.88
C GLU A 46 -13.09 -25.45 -27.35
N GLU A 47 -13.71 -24.44 -27.95
CA GLU A 47 -14.38 -24.54 -29.26
C GLU A 47 -13.64 -23.89 -30.46
N GLU A 48 -12.55 -23.14 -30.29
CA GLU A 48 -11.75 -22.63 -31.43
C GLU A 48 -10.23 -22.92 -31.29
N PRO A 49 -9.64 -23.78 -32.15
CA PRO A 49 -8.22 -24.07 -32.09
C PRO A 49 -7.46 -22.92 -32.78
N GLY A 50 -7.01 -21.93 -32.01
CA GLY A 50 -6.28 -20.80 -32.57
C GLY A 50 -5.57 -19.88 -31.58
N ASP A 51 -6.25 -19.46 -30.51
CA ASP A 51 -5.76 -18.40 -29.61
C ASP A 51 -5.85 -18.89 -28.17
N VAL A 52 -4.86 -19.69 -27.75
CA VAL A 52 -4.65 -20.01 -26.33
C VAL A 52 -3.76 -18.90 -25.78
N GLU A 53 -4.32 -18.08 -24.90
CA GLU A 53 -3.61 -16.98 -24.26
C GLU A 53 -3.00 -17.48 -22.94
N GLU A 54 -1.66 -17.64 -22.92
CA GLU A 54 -0.89 -18.13 -21.77
C GLU A 54 -0.79 -17.04 -20.69
N VAL A 55 -0.97 -17.43 -19.42
CA VAL A 55 -0.72 -16.58 -18.26
C VAL A 55 0.38 -17.22 -17.41
N ASP A 56 1.49 -16.52 -17.22
CA ASP A 56 2.64 -17.04 -16.47
C ASP A 56 2.69 -16.44 -15.08
N LEU A 57 2.82 -17.28 -14.03
CA LEU A 57 3.10 -16.81 -12.68
C LEU A 57 4.57 -16.37 -12.57
N VAL A 58 4.79 -15.09 -12.29
CA VAL A 58 6.13 -14.49 -12.21
C VAL A 58 6.66 -14.55 -10.79
N ASP A 59 5.84 -14.16 -9.81
CA ASP A 59 6.21 -14.09 -8.39
C ASP A 59 4.96 -14.05 -7.51
N SER A 60 5.11 -14.31 -6.22
CA SER A 60 4.04 -14.14 -5.23
C SER A 60 4.57 -13.65 -3.90
N ILE A 61 3.78 -12.83 -3.20
CA ILE A 61 4.09 -12.38 -1.84
C ILE A 61 2.91 -12.69 -0.94
N VAL A 62 3.22 -13.32 0.20
CA VAL A 62 2.24 -13.83 1.17
C VAL A 62 2.38 -13.07 2.48
N ALA A 63 1.34 -12.33 2.88
CA ALA A 63 1.27 -11.66 4.17
C ALA A 63 0.10 -12.21 5.00
N VAL A 64 0.39 -13.02 6.01
CA VAL A 64 -0.64 -13.60 6.90
C VAL A 64 -0.86 -12.72 8.13
N HIS A 65 -2.12 -12.34 8.35
CA HIS A 65 -2.57 -11.59 9.52
C HIS A 65 -3.52 -12.47 10.36
N PRO A 66 -3.94 -12.06 11.58
CA PRO A 66 -4.74 -12.93 12.46
C PRO A 66 -6.09 -13.41 11.88
N GLY A 67 -6.63 -12.71 10.88
CA GLY A 67 -7.94 -13.02 10.27
C GLY A 67 -7.88 -13.63 8.87
N GLY A 68 -6.70 -13.90 8.32
CA GLY A 68 -6.56 -14.30 6.92
C GLY A 68 -5.17 -14.03 6.35
N ALA A 69 -5.09 -13.92 5.03
CA ALA A 69 -3.88 -13.59 4.29
C ALA A 69 -4.20 -12.59 3.17
N LEU A 70 -3.28 -11.64 2.99
CA LEU A 70 -3.22 -10.78 1.83
C LEU A 70 -2.13 -11.33 0.90
N LEU A 71 -2.49 -11.59 -0.35
CA LEU A 71 -1.61 -12.15 -1.37
C LEU A 71 -1.42 -11.11 -2.47
N LYS A 72 -0.16 -10.90 -2.89
CA LYS A 72 0.15 -10.19 -4.14
C LYS A 72 0.72 -11.19 -5.12
N VAL A 73 0.01 -11.37 -6.23
CA VAL A 73 0.36 -12.36 -7.25
C VAL A 73 0.73 -11.61 -8.53
N PHE A 74 1.94 -11.85 -9.03
CA PHE A 74 2.47 -11.21 -10.21
C PHE A 74 2.34 -12.17 -11.37
N VAL A 75 1.61 -11.78 -12.41
CA VAL A 75 1.36 -12.64 -13.56
C VAL A 75 1.64 -11.92 -14.87
N ASP A 76 2.30 -12.60 -15.80
CA ASP A 76 2.39 -12.16 -17.18
C ASP A 76 1.14 -12.62 -17.93
N ALA A 77 0.28 -11.68 -18.30
CA ALA A 77 -0.94 -11.95 -19.06
C ALA A 77 -1.05 -11.02 -20.28
N PRO A 78 -1.88 -11.36 -21.28
CA PRO A 78 -2.16 -10.48 -22.41
C PRO A 78 -3.17 -9.38 -22.08
N ALA A 79 -4.04 -9.60 -21.09
CA ALA A 79 -5.05 -8.64 -20.63
C ALA A 79 -5.22 -8.66 -19.11
N LEU A 80 -5.73 -7.55 -18.57
CA LEU A 80 -5.95 -7.36 -17.14
C LEU A 80 -7.03 -8.33 -16.59
N GLU A 81 -8.09 -8.53 -17.35
CA GLU A 81 -9.19 -9.42 -16.98
C GLU A 81 -8.72 -10.87 -16.87
N LEU A 82 -7.83 -11.28 -17.78
CA LEU A 82 -7.22 -12.61 -17.77
C LEU A 82 -6.25 -12.79 -16.60
N ALA A 83 -5.50 -11.75 -16.25
CA ALA A 83 -4.67 -11.76 -15.04
C ALA A 83 -5.50 -11.98 -13.77
N GLU A 84 -6.58 -11.22 -13.60
CA GLU A 84 -7.46 -11.35 -12.42
C GLU A 84 -8.10 -12.74 -12.33
N GLU A 85 -8.63 -13.23 -13.45
CA GLU A 85 -9.31 -14.52 -13.52
C GLU A 85 -8.34 -15.68 -13.26
N ALA A 86 -7.18 -15.67 -13.90
CA ALA A 86 -6.13 -16.68 -13.71
C ALA A 86 -5.67 -16.74 -12.25
N VAL A 87 -5.37 -15.58 -11.65
CA VAL A 87 -4.94 -15.53 -10.24
C VAL A 87 -6.05 -16.01 -9.30
N ARG A 88 -7.30 -15.62 -9.54
CA ARG A 88 -8.44 -16.08 -8.72
C ARG A 88 -8.56 -17.60 -8.72
N LEU A 89 -8.39 -18.23 -9.88
CA LEU A 89 -8.43 -19.68 -10.04
C LEU A 89 -7.28 -20.36 -9.29
N VAL A 90 -6.04 -19.89 -9.49
CA VAL A 90 -4.85 -20.45 -8.83
C VAL A 90 -4.96 -20.35 -7.31
N VAL A 91 -5.37 -19.19 -6.78
CA VAL A 91 -5.52 -19.03 -5.34
C VAL A 91 -6.65 -19.90 -4.80
N ALA A 92 -7.78 -20.00 -5.51
CA ALA A 92 -8.87 -20.88 -5.09
C ALA A 92 -8.42 -22.35 -5.04
N GLU A 93 -7.71 -22.81 -6.05
CA GLU A 93 -7.18 -24.17 -6.10
C GLU A 93 -6.16 -24.43 -4.97
N LEU A 94 -5.22 -23.51 -4.78
CA LEU A 94 -4.23 -23.57 -3.71
C LEU A 94 -4.88 -23.71 -2.34
N LEU A 95 -5.93 -22.91 -2.06
CA LEU A 95 -6.66 -23.00 -0.80
C LEU A 95 -7.37 -24.36 -0.66
N GLU A 96 -7.94 -24.91 -1.73
CA GLU A 96 -8.61 -26.22 -1.73
C GLU A 96 -7.64 -27.40 -1.56
N GLN A 97 -6.41 -27.30 -2.09
CA GLN A 97 -5.40 -28.37 -2.01
C GLN A 97 -4.93 -28.64 -0.57
N SER A 98 -5.04 -27.65 0.32
CA SER A 98 -4.67 -27.78 1.73
C SER A 98 -5.90 -27.95 2.62
N GLU A 99 -6.00 -29.09 3.32
CA GLU A 99 -7.08 -29.34 4.29
C GLU A 99 -7.19 -28.25 5.38
N LEU A 100 -6.09 -27.54 5.66
CA LEU A 100 -6.03 -26.47 6.67
C LEU A 100 -6.51 -25.12 6.14
N LEU A 101 -6.54 -24.92 4.83
CA LEU A 101 -6.92 -23.67 4.16
C LEU A 101 -8.24 -23.79 3.38
N ALA A 102 -8.75 -25.00 3.15
CA ALA A 102 -9.91 -25.26 2.28
C ALA A 102 -11.21 -24.52 2.67
N ASP A 103 -11.36 -24.11 3.93
CA ASP A 103 -12.52 -23.34 4.38
C ASP A 103 -12.35 -21.81 4.20
N TRP A 104 -11.15 -21.34 3.82
CA TRP A 104 -10.88 -19.92 3.60
C TRP A 104 -11.59 -19.42 2.35
N ARG A 105 -11.94 -18.13 2.33
CA ARG A 105 -12.66 -17.51 1.22
C ARG A 105 -11.92 -16.31 0.69
N ILE A 106 -11.86 -16.21 -0.63
CA ILE A 106 -11.42 -15.00 -1.31
C ILE A 106 -12.53 -13.95 -1.19
N GLU A 107 -12.28 -12.87 -0.46
CA GLU A 107 -13.22 -11.74 -0.33
C GLU A 107 -13.00 -10.68 -1.41
N ARG A 108 -11.74 -10.50 -1.83
CA ARG A 108 -11.34 -9.50 -2.83
C ARG A 108 -10.25 -10.10 -3.73
N CYS A 109 -10.32 -9.80 -5.02
CA CYS A 109 -9.32 -10.19 -6.01
C CYS A 109 -9.39 -9.14 -7.13
N GLU A 110 -8.41 -8.24 -7.17
CA GLU A 110 -8.42 -7.06 -8.04
C GLU A 110 -7.03 -6.82 -8.64
N VAL A 111 -6.99 -6.36 -9.88
CA VAL A 111 -5.74 -6.00 -10.56
C VAL A 111 -5.41 -4.52 -10.33
N GLU A 112 -4.17 -4.25 -9.92
CA GLU A 112 -3.63 -2.89 -9.84
C GLU A 112 -2.89 -2.52 -11.13
N LEU A 113 -3.24 -1.36 -11.70
CA LEU A 113 -2.52 -0.80 -12.84
C LEU A 113 -1.31 0.00 -12.37
N HIS A 114 -0.12 -0.40 -12.83
CA HIS A 114 1.09 0.40 -12.70
C HIS A 114 0.93 1.75 -13.44
N PRO A 115 1.48 2.88 -12.97
CA PRO A 115 1.17 4.23 -13.42
C PRO A 115 1.76 4.48 -14.79
N GLU A 116 2.85 3.80 -15.14
CA GLU A 116 3.34 3.74 -16.51
C GLU A 116 2.37 3.01 -17.44
N LEU A 117 1.68 1.95 -16.98
CA LEU A 117 0.67 1.23 -17.77
C LEU A 117 -0.64 2.01 -17.84
N ALA A 118 -1.01 2.72 -16.78
CA ALA A 118 -2.11 3.68 -16.79
C ALA A 118 -1.80 4.80 -17.79
N GLN A 119 -0.58 5.34 -17.77
CA GLN A 119 -0.12 6.36 -18.72
C GLN A 119 -0.01 5.82 -20.15
N GLU A 120 0.51 4.62 -20.37
CA GLU A 120 0.59 3.98 -21.69
C GLU A 120 -0.81 3.66 -22.23
N SER A 121 -1.73 3.22 -21.39
CA SER A 121 -3.15 3.04 -21.75
C SER A 121 -3.83 4.38 -22.07
N LEU A 122 -3.48 5.46 -21.38
CA LEU A 122 -3.96 6.82 -21.67
C LEU A 122 -3.34 7.38 -22.95
N ASP A 123 -2.05 7.11 -23.20
CA ASP A 123 -1.30 7.55 -24.37
C ASP A 123 -1.72 6.76 -25.62
N ALA A 124 -2.12 5.49 -25.45
CA ALA A 124 -2.71 4.66 -26.50
C ALA A 124 -4.12 5.10 -26.90
N ALA A 125 -4.78 5.96 -26.11
CA ALA A 125 -6.08 6.55 -26.44
C ALA A 125 -5.93 7.71 -27.45
N ASP A 126 -5.41 7.41 -28.64
CA ASP A 126 -5.29 8.34 -29.78
C ASP A 126 -6.66 8.55 -30.46
N GLY A 127 -7.60 9.13 -29.72
CA GLY A 127 -8.97 9.40 -30.13
C GLY A 127 -9.23 10.88 -30.51
N PRO A 128 -10.38 11.19 -31.15
CA PRO A 128 -10.76 12.57 -31.49
C PRO A 128 -10.92 13.50 -30.28
N ASP A 129 -10.88 12.95 -29.05
CA ASP A 129 -11.07 13.65 -27.78
C ASP A 129 -9.77 13.99 -27.04
N VAL A 130 -8.58 13.75 -27.62
CA VAL A 130 -7.30 14.14 -27.01
C VAL A 130 -7.31 15.66 -26.67
N PRO A 131 -6.99 16.03 -25.41
CA PRO A 131 -6.93 17.43 -25.01
C PRO A 131 -5.87 18.18 -25.80
N PRO A 132 -6.13 19.43 -26.22
CA PRO A 132 -5.11 20.23 -26.89
C PRO A 132 -3.94 20.51 -25.94
N ASP A 133 -2.73 20.43 -26.49
CA ASP A 133 -1.47 20.67 -25.77
C ASP A 133 -1.41 22.08 -25.16
N ASP A 134 -2.02 23.07 -25.82
CA ASP A 134 -2.07 24.46 -25.34
C ASP A 134 -3.04 24.62 -24.15
N PRO A 135 -2.57 25.05 -22.96
CA PRO A 135 -3.41 25.30 -21.79
C PRO A 135 -4.55 26.32 -22.04
N ALA A 136 -4.34 27.29 -22.93
CA ALA A 136 -5.37 28.29 -23.28
C ALA A 136 -6.49 27.68 -24.12
N ASP A 137 -6.16 26.80 -25.06
CA ASP A 137 -7.14 26.07 -25.88
C ASP A 137 -7.89 25.04 -25.05
N ARG A 138 -7.22 24.40 -24.07
CA ARG A 138 -7.85 23.50 -23.09
C ARG A 138 -8.93 24.24 -22.28
N LYS A 139 -8.60 25.45 -21.80
CA LYS A 139 -9.54 26.31 -21.06
C LYS A 139 -10.70 26.81 -21.94
N ALA A 140 -10.42 27.13 -23.21
CA ALA A 140 -11.44 27.54 -24.16
C ALA A 140 -12.42 26.41 -24.51
N ARG A 141 -11.91 25.18 -24.76
CA ARG A 141 -12.75 23.99 -24.97
C ARG A 141 -13.66 23.68 -23.79
N HIS A 142 -13.15 23.79 -22.56
CA HIS A 142 -13.97 23.62 -21.35
C HIS A 142 -15.04 24.71 -21.17
N SER A 143 -14.85 25.89 -21.76
CA SER A 143 -15.78 27.02 -21.64
C SER A 143 -16.87 27.04 -22.73
N GLU A 144 -16.66 26.34 -23.86
CA GLU A 144 -17.54 26.42 -25.03
C GLU A 144 -18.43 25.20 -25.28
N ARG A 145 -18.28 24.07 -24.57
CA ARG A 145 -19.07 22.86 -24.86
C ARG A 145 -20.57 23.12 -24.63
N PRO A 146 -21.42 23.09 -25.67
CA PRO A 146 -22.86 22.98 -25.47
C PRO A 146 -23.12 21.63 -24.81
N ARG A 147 -24.11 21.54 -23.92
CA ARG A 147 -24.66 20.27 -23.42
C ARG A 147 -25.03 19.37 -24.61
N ALA A 148 -24.08 18.54 -25.02
CA ALA A 148 -24.26 17.46 -25.97
C ALA A 148 -24.37 16.19 -25.14
N GLU A 149 -25.34 15.37 -25.53
CA GLU A 149 -25.90 14.25 -24.79
C GLU A 149 -24.81 13.29 -24.28
N ASP A 150 -24.92 12.95 -22.99
CA ASP A 150 -24.14 11.95 -22.27
C ASP A 150 -24.25 10.59 -22.97
N ASP A 151 -23.17 10.16 -23.60
CA ASP A 151 -22.80 8.75 -23.75
C ASP A 151 -21.40 8.51 -23.14
N THR A 152 -21.04 9.30 -22.12
CA THR A 152 -20.04 8.92 -21.12
C THR A 152 -20.77 8.11 -20.07
N GLU A 153 -20.37 6.87 -19.85
CA GLU A 153 -20.76 6.13 -18.65
C GLU A 153 -20.60 7.06 -17.44
N ASN A 154 -21.70 7.22 -16.72
CA ASN A 154 -21.94 8.25 -15.73
C ASN A 154 -20.93 8.18 -14.58
N TYR A 155 -19.76 8.82 -14.72
CA TYR A 155 -18.79 9.02 -13.62
C TYR A 155 -19.42 9.98 -12.61
N ASP A 156 -20.22 9.41 -11.71
CA ASP A 156 -20.89 10.13 -10.65
C ASP A 156 -19.91 10.30 -9.49
N ALA A 157 -19.14 11.39 -9.54
CA ALA A 157 -18.16 11.73 -8.51
C ALA A 157 -18.79 11.86 -7.12
N GLU A 158 -20.06 12.27 -7.03
CA GLU A 158 -20.79 12.37 -5.78
C GLU A 158 -21.13 10.97 -5.25
N ALA A 159 -21.61 10.07 -6.10
CA ALA A 159 -21.83 8.66 -5.73
C ALA A 159 -20.53 7.96 -5.31
N ASN A 160 -19.42 8.18 -6.03
CA ASN A 160 -18.12 7.61 -5.67
C ASN A 160 -17.61 8.14 -4.33
N ALA A 161 -17.78 9.45 -4.06
CA ALA A 161 -17.45 10.04 -2.76
C ALA A 161 -18.32 9.45 -1.63
N GLU A 162 -19.61 9.22 -1.87
CA GLU A 162 -20.50 8.57 -0.90
C GLU A 162 -20.10 7.12 -0.61
N VAL A 163 -19.74 6.36 -1.64
CA VAL A 163 -19.25 4.97 -1.51
C VAL A 163 -17.94 4.93 -0.71
N ALA A 164 -16.95 5.73 -1.11
CA ALA A 164 -15.66 5.80 -0.43
C ALA A 164 -15.81 6.23 1.03
N ARG A 165 -16.66 7.24 1.29
CA ARG A 165 -16.98 7.68 2.65
C ARG A 165 -17.63 6.55 3.46
N GLY A 166 -18.57 5.81 2.89
CA GLY A 166 -19.22 4.68 3.54
C GLY A 166 -18.24 3.55 3.89
N GLN A 167 -17.31 3.23 2.97
CA GLN A 167 -16.24 2.27 3.19
C GLN A 167 -15.31 2.72 4.32
N MET A 168 -14.77 3.94 4.27
CA MET A 168 -13.89 4.48 5.31
C MET A 168 -14.58 4.47 6.68
N LEU A 169 -15.84 4.92 6.77
CA LEU A 169 -16.59 4.89 8.03
C LEU A 169 -16.78 3.47 8.58
N THR A 170 -16.90 2.46 7.71
CA THR A 170 -16.98 1.05 8.10
C THR A 170 -15.64 0.57 8.65
N LEU A 171 -14.53 0.97 8.02
CA LEU A 171 -13.17 0.62 8.42
C LEU A 171 -12.70 1.32 9.70
N ALA A 172 -13.35 2.40 10.12
CA ALA A 172 -12.95 3.19 11.29
C ALA A 172 -12.78 2.37 12.57
N ALA A 173 -13.64 1.36 12.78
CA ALA A 173 -13.55 0.46 13.93
C ALA A 173 -12.34 -0.49 13.88
N GLY A 174 -11.74 -0.64 12.70
CA GLY A 174 -10.51 -1.40 12.48
C GLY A 174 -9.28 -0.75 13.12
N LEU A 175 -9.28 0.56 13.34
CA LEU A 175 -8.18 1.28 13.98
C LEU A 175 -8.22 1.16 15.53
N ARG A 176 -8.08 -0.08 16.03
CA ARG A 176 -8.39 -0.44 17.43
C ARG A 176 -7.50 0.21 18.48
N SER A 177 -6.27 0.61 18.13
CA SER A 177 -5.32 1.19 19.08
C SER A 177 -5.59 2.65 19.43
N PHE A 178 -6.47 3.35 18.68
CA PHE A 178 -6.64 4.78 18.80
C PHE A 178 -8.09 5.16 19.09
N PRO A 179 -8.44 5.48 20.35
CA PRO A 179 -9.77 5.97 20.67
C PRO A 179 -10.02 7.34 20.00
N PRO A 180 -11.30 7.73 19.74
CA PRO A 180 -11.62 8.99 19.05
C PRO A 180 -11.02 10.25 19.68
N VAL A 181 -10.70 10.23 20.98
CA VAL A 181 -10.04 11.35 21.67
C VAL A 181 -8.65 11.68 21.11
N MET A 182 -7.95 10.71 20.50
CA MET A 182 -6.64 10.92 19.86
C MET A 182 -6.73 11.87 18.65
N PHE A 183 -7.91 11.98 18.05
CA PHE A 183 -8.15 12.85 16.90
C PHE A 183 -8.58 14.27 17.31
N GLY A 184 -8.85 14.54 18.59
CA GLY A 184 -9.05 15.91 19.10
C GLY A 184 -10.25 16.69 18.55
N VAL A 185 -11.13 16.07 17.75
CA VAL A 185 -12.24 16.73 17.04
C VAL A 185 -13.59 16.03 17.29
N SER A 186 -14.62 16.39 16.51
CA SER A 186 -15.93 15.75 16.55
C SER A 186 -15.84 14.25 16.26
N GLN A 187 -16.80 13.48 16.76
CA GLN A 187 -16.83 12.02 16.54
C GLN A 187 -16.94 11.65 15.05
N GLU A 188 -17.64 12.46 14.25
CA GLU A 188 -17.79 12.23 12.82
C GLU A 188 -16.46 12.36 12.08
N ASN A 189 -15.74 13.47 12.28
CA ASN A 189 -14.45 13.71 11.63
C ASN A 189 -13.39 12.74 12.12
N ALA A 190 -13.40 12.41 13.42
CA ALA A 190 -12.52 11.40 13.98
C ALA A 190 -12.76 10.01 13.37
N SER A 191 -14.03 9.63 13.16
CA SER A 191 -14.36 8.33 12.55
C SER A 191 -13.95 8.29 11.09
N LEU A 192 -14.18 9.36 10.32
CA LEU A 192 -13.75 9.42 8.93
C LEU A 192 -12.23 9.40 8.80
N ALA A 193 -11.50 10.17 9.62
CA ALA A 193 -10.03 10.16 9.63
C ALA A 193 -9.46 8.80 10.03
N ALA A 194 -10.02 8.15 11.06
CA ALA A 194 -9.61 6.80 11.47
C ALA A 194 -9.84 5.78 10.36
N GLY A 195 -11.00 5.84 9.71
CA GLY A 195 -11.34 5.01 8.57
C GLY A 195 -10.43 5.20 7.36
N ALA A 196 -10.09 6.46 7.06
CA ALA A 196 -9.20 6.82 5.98
C ALA A 196 -7.77 6.34 6.24
N LEU A 197 -7.27 6.36 7.49
CA LEU A 197 -5.97 5.78 7.85
C LEU A 197 -5.91 4.27 7.58
N VAL A 198 -7.00 3.55 7.88
CA VAL A 198 -7.09 2.11 7.58
C VAL A 198 -7.14 1.88 6.08
N TYR A 199 -7.97 2.63 5.37
CA TYR A 199 -8.07 2.55 3.91
C TYR A 199 -6.73 2.84 3.22
N ALA A 200 -6.05 3.92 3.62
CA ALA A 200 -4.76 4.34 3.08
C ALA A 200 -3.62 3.39 3.45
N THR A 201 -3.79 2.53 4.46
CA THR A 201 -2.81 1.49 4.75
C THR A 201 -2.69 0.51 3.59
N ASP A 202 -3.81 0.09 3.02
CA ASP A 202 -3.82 -0.85 1.90
C ASP A 202 -3.11 -0.20 0.69
N VAL A 203 -3.51 1.03 0.33
CA VAL A 203 -2.91 1.79 -0.76
C VAL A 203 -1.39 1.96 -0.57
N LEU A 204 -0.94 2.39 0.61
CA LEU A 204 0.48 2.60 0.88
C LEU A 204 1.27 1.28 0.79
N VAL A 205 0.72 0.19 1.33
CA VAL A 205 1.35 -1.13 1.26
C VAL A 205 1.48 -1.56 -0.19
N ASP A 206 0.44 -1.35 -0.99
CA ASP A 206 0.39 -1.70 -2.39
C ASP A 206 1.46 -0.97 -3.21
N GLU A 207 1.58 0.34 -3.02
CA GLU A 207 2.57 1.17 -3.70
C GLU A 207 4.02 0.82 -3.29
N LEU A 208 4.25 0.55 -2.01
CA LEU A 208 5.58 0.13 -1.53
C LEU A 208 5.98 -1.25 -2.05
N PHE A 209 5.02 -2.15 -2.29
CA PHE A 209 5.29 -3.42 -2.97
C PHE A 209 5.80 -3.18 -4.39
N GLN A 210 5.16 -2.27 -5.14
CA GLN A 210 5.58 -1.93 -6.49
C GLN A 210 6.98 -1.31 -6.50
N ASP A 211 7.30 -0.45 -5.53
CA ASP A 211 8.66 0.10 -5.37
C ASP A 211 9.72 -0.96 -5.10
N VAL A 212 9.42 -1.92 -4.22
CA VAL A 212 10.31 -3.06 -3.96
C VAL A 212 10.61 -3.82 -5.25
N GLN A 213 9.59 -4.09 -6.07
CA GLN A 213 9.76 -4.83 -7.31
C GLN A 213 10.58 -4.03 -8.33
N THR A 214 10.28 -2.74 -8.49
CA THR A 214 10.98 -1.84 -9.40
C THR A 214 12.47 -1.78 -9.09
N LEU A 215 12.83 -1.64 -7.81
CA LEU A 215 14.22 -1.63 -7.36
C LEU A 215 14.88 -3.02 -7.49
N ALA A 216 14.17 -4.11 -7.17
CA ALA A 216 14.72 -5.47 -7.24
C ALA A 216 15.02 -5.89 -8.68
N THR A 217 14.11 -5.62 -9.61
CA THR A 217 14.25 -5.96 -11.03
C THR A 217 15.34 -5.12 -11.69
N GLY A 218 15.47 -3.85 -11.28
CA GLY A 218 16.50 -2.96 -11.79
C GLY A 218 17.90 -3.18 -11.20
N ASP A 219 18.02 -3.95 -10.11
CA ASP A 219 19.23 -4.05 -9.27
C ASP A 219 19.85 -2.67 -9.02
N THR A 220 18.99 -1.72 -8.63
CA THR A 220 19.32 -0.28 -8.54
C THR A 220 18.95 0.29 -7.17
N THR A 221 19.49 1.46 -6.88
CA THR A 221 19.04 2.32 -5.79
C THR A 221 18.00 3.32 -6.28
N VAL A 222 17.25 3.95 -5.37
CA VAL A 222 16.29 5.02 -5.73
C VAL A 222 16.97 6.13 -6.53
N ALA A 223 18.18 6.56 -6.14
CA ALA A 223 18.90 7.63 -6.82
C ALA A 223 19.35 7.27 -8.25
N GLU A 224 19.50 5.98 -8.55
CA GLU A 224 19.97 5.46 -9.84
C GLU A 224 18.83 4.85 -10.68
N CYS A 225 17.62 4.79 -10.12
CA CYS A 225 16.47 4.20 -10.79
C CYS A 225 15.92 5.16 -11.86
N ASP A 226 15.96 4.72 -13.12
CA ASP A 226 15.38 5.47 -14.24
C ASP A 226 13.86 5.29 -14.35
N ARG A 227 13.26 4.38 -13.57
CA ARG A 227 11.82 4.13 -13.50
C ARG A 227 11.18 4.91 -12.35
N PRO A 228 9.94 5.41 -12.51
CA PRO A 228 9.22 6.08 -11.43
C PRO A 228 9.00 5.13 -10.26
N LEU A 229 9.06 5.71 -9.08
CA LEU A 229 8.74 5.07 -7.82
C LEU A 229 7.53 5.81 -7.22
N TRP A 230 6.86 5.17 -6.28
CA TRP A 230 5.60 5.62 -5.73
C TRP A 230 5.75 6.32 -4.38
N ARG A 231 6.54 5.71 -3.49
CA ARG A 231 6.58 6.06 -2.06
C ARG A 231 7.98 6.04 -1.48
N ILE A 232 8.86 5.18 -1.97
CA ILE A 232 10.21 5.04 -1.41
C ILE A 232 11.09 6.25 -1.77
N ASP A 233 10.79 6.94 -2.86
CA ASP A 233 11.43 8.19 -3.30
C ASP A 233 10.89 9.43 -2.58
N ASP A 234 9.74 9.32 -1.91
CA ASP A 234 9.20 10.34 -0.98
C ASP A 234 9.94 10.37 0.38
N LEU A 235 10.83 9.41 0.64
CA LEU A 235 11.71 9.40 1.82
C LEU A 235 12.82 10.47 1.73
N PRO A 236 13.56 10.76 2.82
CA PRO A 236 14.59 11.81 2.79
C PRO A 236 15.61 11.62 1.66
N GLU A 237 15.63 12.56 0.71
CA GLU A 237 16.36 12.45 -0.57
C GLU A 237 17.87 12.25 -0.38
N ARG A 238 18.46 12.80 0.68
CA ARG A 238 19.89 12.68 0.99
C ARG A 238 20.40 11.23 1.10
N TYR A 239 19.49 10.30 1.38
CA TYR A 239 19.80 8.87 1.51
C TYR A 239 19.35 8.03 0.31
N ALA A 240 18.92 8.66 -0.80
CA ALA A 240 18.39 7.95 -1.98
C ALA A 240 19.35 6.90 -2.58
N LEU A 241 20.67 7.10 -2.48
CA LEU A 241 21.69 6.12 -2.87
C LEU A 241 21.76 4.88 -1.95
N GLN A 242 21.10 4.91 -0.80
CA GLN A 242 21.09 3.83 0.20
C GLN A 242 19.76 3.06 0.19
N TYR A 243 18.76 3.58 -0.52
CA TYR A 243 17.46 2.93 -0.71
C TYR A 243 17.55 1.95 -1.87
N ASP A 244 18.04 0.74 -1.59
CA ASP A 244 18.02 -0.39 -2.53
C ASP A 244 16.78 -1.28 -2.29
N ALA A 245 16.63 -2.34 -3.09
CA ALA A 245 15.54 -3.30 -2.93
C ALA A 245 15.49 -3.95 -1.53
N ARG A 246 16.64 -4.11 -0.86
CA ARG A 246 16.71 -4.67 0.50
C ARG A 246 16.20 -3.67 1.52
N PHE A 247 16.56 -2.40 1.40
CA PHE A 247 16.02 -1.32 2.21
C PHE A 247 14.51 -1.22 2.04
N ALA A 248 14.02 -1.18 0.80
CA ALA A 248 12.59 -1.08 0.49
C ALA A 248 11.79 -2.26 1.10
N ARG A 249 12.30 -3.50 1.02
CA ARG A 249 11.67 -4.66 1.69
C ARG A 249 11.60 -4.49 3.20
N ARG A 250 12.67 -4.04 3.84
CA ARG A 250 12.68 -3.79 5.30
C ARG A 250 11.70 -2.69 5.69
N PHE A 251 11.62 -1.64 4.89
CA PHE A 251 10.73 -0.52 5.10
C PHE A 251 9.26 -0.92 4.96
N LEU A 252 8.92 -1.69 3.92
CA LEU A 252 7.59 -2.27 3.74
C LEU A 252 7.17 -3.15 4.92
N VAL A 253 8.05 -4.05 5.37
CA VAL A 253 7.79 -4.87 6.57
C VAL A 253 7.57 -3.99 7.80
N THR A 254 8.27 -2.86 7.90
CA THR A 254 8.09 -1.91 9.00
C THR A 254 6.71 -1.25 8.95
N VAL A 255 6.24 -0.83 7.77
CA VAL A 255 4.89 -0.29 7.56
C VAL A 255 3.84 -1.33 7.98
N ILE A 256 3.94 -2.56 7.47
CA ILE A 256 2.98 -3.64 7.80
C ILE A 256 2.97 -3.94 9.31
N ALA A 257 4.14 -4.04 9.93
CA ALA A 257 4.24 -4.31 11.37
C ALA A 257 3.65 -3.15 12.20
N MET A 258 3.87 -1.91 11.80
CA MET A 258 3.32 -0.73 12.45
C MET A 258 1.80 -0.69 12.35
N THR A 259 1.24 -0.84 11.15
CA THR A 259 -0.21 -0.75 10.91
C THR A 259 -0.96 -1.97 11.45
N THR A 260 -0.32 -3.14 11.53
CA THR A 260 -0.87 -4.29 12.28
C THR A 260 -1.07 -3.92 13.75
N ARG A 261 -0.09 -3.25 14.38
CA ARG A 261 -0.25 -2.82 15.78
C ARG A 261 -1.31 -1.73 15.93
N PHE A 262 -1.51 -0.88 14.91
CA PHE A 262 -2.59 0.11 14.92
C PHE A 262 -3.96 -0.57 14.91
N THR A 263 -4.09 -1.69 14.21
CA THR A 263 -5.37 -2.39 13.97
C THR A 263 -5.68 -3.50 14.96
N ASP A 264 -4.68 -4.14 15.57
CA ASP A 264 -4.88 -5.22 16.54
C ASP A 264 -5.06 -4.73 18.00
N GLY A 265 -4.84 -3.44 18.25
CA GLY A 265 -4.97 -2.84 19.59
C GLY A 265 -3.70 -2.91 20.45
N SER A 266 -2.58 -3.40 19.92
CA SER A 266 -1.33 -3.60 20.66
C SER A 266 -0.36 -2.43 20.58
N PHE A 267 -0.66 -1.40 19.76
CA PHE A 267 0.21 -0.24 19.63
C PHE A 267 0.33 0.52 20.95
N GLN A 268 1.57 0.84 21.30
CA GLN A 268 1.89 1.68 22.46
C GLN A 268 2.61 2.96 22.05
N ARG A 269 3.55 2.82 21.11
CA ARG A 269 4.41 3.88 20.60
C ARG A 269 5.16 3.41 19.35
N LEU A 270 5.67 4.37 18.58
CA LEU A 270 6.59 4.10 17.47
C LEU A 270 7.91 3.57 18.02
N SER A 271 8.56 2.68 17.28
CA SER A 271 9.62 1.81 17.80
C SER A 271 10.99 2.24 17.34
N CYS A 272 11.08 2.87 16.16
CA CYS A 272 12.29 3.30 15.51
C CYS A 272 11.99 4.40 14.47
N VAL A 273 13.02 5.05 13.93
CA VAL A 273 12.89 6.13 12.92
C VAL A 273 12.13 5.65 11.68
N ALA A 274 12.33 4.39 11.26
CA ALA A 274 11.61 3.84 10.12
C ALA A 274 10.09 3.80 10.34
N GLU A 275 9.60 3.57 11.57
CA GLU A 275 8.17 3.67 11.87
C GLU A 275 7.68 5.13 11.86
N GLU A 276 8.51 6.08 12.26
CA GLU A 276 8.16 7.52 12.16
C GLU A 276 8.03 7.96 10.70
N LEU A 277 8.99 7.56 9.86
CA LEU A 277 8.93 7.81 8.42
C LEU A 277 7.74 7.10 7.76
N ALA A 278 7.44 5.86 8.16
CA ALA A 278 6.27 5.12 7.71
C ALA A 278 4.96 5.84 8.06
N LEU A 279 4.83 6.34 9.29
CA LEU A 279 3.65 7.09 9.70
C LEU A 279 3.50 8.38 8.89
N ARG A 280 4.60 9.06 8.58
CA ARG A 280 4.59 10.27 7.73
C ARG A 280 4.04 9.95 6.33
N LEU A 281 4.53 8.88 5.70
CA LEU A 281 4.03 8.44 4.39
C LEU A 281 2.55 8.06 4.46
N LEU A 282 2.12 7.32 5.50
CA LEU A 282 0.72 6.96 5.69
C LEU A 282 -0.19 8.18 5.87
N LEU A 283 0.24 9.19 6.64
CA LEU A 283 -0.53 10.42 6.83
C LEU A 283 -0.64 11.22 5.53
N ARG A 284 0.43 11.26 4.73
CA ARG A 284 0.40 11.90 3.41
C ARG A 284 -0.55 11.15 2.47
N GLU A 285 -0.45 9.83 2.42
CA GLU A 285 -1.33 8.99 1.60
C GLU A 285 -2.79 9.15 2.00
N THR A 286 -3.08 9.15 3.30
CA THR A 286 -4.42 9.39 3.82
C THR A 286 -4.99 10.74 3.35
N LYS A 287 -4.17 11.81 3.38
CA LYS A 287 -4.59 13.14 2.90
C LYS A 287 -4.86 13.12 1.39
N VAL A 288 -3.97 12.54 0.59
CA VAL A 288 -4.14 12.40 -0.87
C VAL A 288 -5.39 11.58 -1.22
N THR A 289 -5.59 10.44 -0.57
CA THR A 289 -6.79 9.61 -0.73
C THR A 289 -8.05 10.40 -0.40
N LEU A 290 -8.10 11.12 0.73
CA LEU A 290 -9.26 11.93 1.10
C LEU A 290 -9.50 13.10 0.12
N GLU A 291 -8.45 13.74 -0.39
CA GLU A 291 -8.55 14.79 -1.41
C GLU A 291 -9.12 14.24 -2.72
N THR A 292 -8.66 13.05 -3.14
CA THR A 292 -9.13 12.35 -4.36
C THR A 292 -10.64 12.15 -4.36
N TYR A 293 -11.22 11.79 -3.22
CA TYR A 293 -12.67 11.62 -3.06
C TYR A 293 -13.42 12.90 -2.64
N GLY A 294 -12.74 14.03 -2.50
CA GLY A 294 -13.35 15.29 -2.04
C GLY A 294 -13.82 15.26 -0.57
N LEU A 295 -13.22 14.41 0.24
CA LEU A 295 -13.57 14.18 1.66
C LEU A 295 -12.61 14.86 2.65
N LEU A 296 -11.53 15.49 2.17
CA LEU A 296 -10.61 16.26 3.02
C LEU A 296 -11.13 17.67 3.28
N ASP A 297 -11.90 17.83 4.36
CA ASP A 297 -12.27 19.15 4.88
C ASP A 297 -11.36 19.62 6.05
N ASP A 298 -11.52 20.87 6.47
CA ASP A 298 -10.75 21.46 7.59
C ASP A 298 -10.85 20.62 8.88
N GLY A 299 -12.00 19.97 9.09
CA GLY A 299 -12.28 19.19 10.28
C GLY A 299 -11.60 17.82 10.28
N VAL A 300 -11.56 17.14 9.13
CA VAL A 300 -10.83 15.88 8.92
C VAL A 300 -9.33 16.14 8.91
N SER A 301 -8.89 17.21 8.26
CA SER A 301 -7.48 17.64 8.28
C SER A 301 -6.98 17.91 9.70
N ALA A 302 -7.75 18.67 10.49
CA ALA A 302 -7.45 18.89 11.91
C ALA A 302 -7.45 17.60 12.74
N ALA A 303 -8.29 16.62 12.37
CA ALA A 303 -8.32 15.30 13.01
C ALA A 303 -7.00 14.54 12.81
N LEU A 304 -6.50 14.53 11.58
CA LEU A 304 -5.24 13.87 11.21
C LEU A 304 -4.04 14.57 11.86
N ASP A 305 -4.03 15.91 11.89
CA ASP A 305 -2.96 16.67 12.55
C ASP A 305 -2.95 16.44 14.07
N SER A 306 -4.13 16.38 14.71
CA SER A 306 -4.24 16.02 16.14
C SER A 306 -3.80 14.58 16.39
N PHE A 307 -4.16 13.65 15.51
CA PHE A 307 -3.70 12.27 15.60
C PHE A 307 -2.18 12.19 15.52
N ALA A 308 -1.56 12.82 14.51
CA ALA A 308 -0.11 12.87 14.35
C ALA A 308 0.58 13.43 15.60
N GLY A 309 0.09 14.55 16.13
CA GLY A 309 0.64 15.17 17.34
C GLY A 309 0.50 14.35 18.62
N ASN A 310 -0.38 13.34 18.66
CA ASN A 310 -0.50 12.41 19.79
C ASN A 310 0.27 11.09 19.59
N VAL A 311 0.61 10.73 18.35
CA VAL A 311 1.30 9.48 18.04
C VAL A 311 2.82 9.66 17.99
N TYR A 312 3.30 10.79 17.45
CA TYR A 312 4.72 11.13 17.50
C TYR A 312 5.13 11.53 18.92
N GLU A 313 6.28 11.02 19.38
CA GLU A 313 6.89 11.41 20.67
C GLU A 313 7.61 12.76 20.56
N ASP A 314 8.24 13.00 19.41
CA ASP A 314 8.94 14.23 19.03
C ASP A 314 8.85 14.45 17.50
N MET A 315 9.53 15.49 17.00
CA MET A 315 9.54 15.84 15.58
C MET A 315 10.95 15.73 14.99
N ASP A 316 11.81 14.89 15.57
CA ASP A 316 13.21 14.80 15.15
C ASP A 316 13.34 14.24 13.72
N HIS A 317 12.48 13.29 13.33
CA HIS A 317 12.43 12.73 11.98
C HIS A 317 12.18 13.78 10.88
N GLU A 318 11.56 14.91 11.19
CA GLU A 318 11.37 16.01 10.24
C GLU A 318 12.70 16.62 9.79
N TRP A 319 13.73 16.60 10.65
CA TRP A 319 15.03 17.17 10.33
C TRP A 319 15.76 16.38 9.23
N LEU A 320 15.41 15.12 9.02
CA LEU A 320 15.95 14.31 7.92
C LEU A 320 15.59 14.91 6.56
N TYR A 321 14.49 15.65 6.46
CA TYR A 321 14.06 16.33 5.23
C TYR A 321 14.60 17.76 5.09
N ASP A 322 15.28 18.31 6.12
CA ASP A 322 15.82 19.68 6.08
C ASP A 322 17.31 19.67 5.72
N ASP A 323 17.65 20.05 4.50
CA ASP A 323 19.03 20.14 4.00
C ASP A 323 19.93 21.04 4.86
N SER A 324 19.36 22.01 5.59
CA SER A 324 20.14 22.90 6.47
C SER A 324 20.63 22.23 7.76
N MET A 325 20.08 21.05 8.09
CA MET A 325 20.42 20.25 9.26
C MET A 325 21.38 19.09 8.95
N ASP A 326 21.93 19.06 7.73
CA ASP A 326 22.87 18.03 7.29
C ASP A 326 24.14 17.95 8.17
N GLY A 327 24.48 16.76 8.65
CA GLY A 327 25.67 16.46 9.46
C GLY A 327 25.51 16.61 10.99
N ILE A 328 24.31 16.96 11.49
CA ILE A 328 24.00 16.94 12.94
C ILE A 328 23.69 15.52 13.43
N ASP A 329 23.08 14.72 12.55
CA ASP A 329 22.67 13.32 12.70
C ASP A 329 23.83 12.32 12.89
N ASP A 330 25.01 12.65 12.37
CA ASP A 330 26.22 11.81 12.43
C ASP A 330 27.26 12.32 13.47
N SER A 331 26.89 13.28 14.32
CA SER A 331 27.80 13.93 15.28
C SER A 331 27.56 13.52 16.73
N ASP A 332 28.64 13.30 17.50
CA ASP A 332 28.61 13.10 18.96
C ASP A 332 27.94 14.28 19.72
N ALA A 333 27.71 15.41 19.06
CA ALA A 333 27.05 16.58 19.61
C ALA A 333 25.52 16.43 19.72
N GLY A 334 24.88 15.62 18.86
CA GLY A 334 23.43 15.34 18.92
C GLY A 334 23.05 14.54 20.17
N ALA A 335 23.86 13.52 20.51
CA ALA A 335 23.68 12.74 21.73
C ALA A 335 23.80 13.57 23.02
N ALA A 336 24.60 14.65 23.01
CA ALA A 336 24.74 15.57 24.14
C ALA A 336 23.53 16.53 24.29
N LEU A 337 22.69 16.67 23.25
CA LEU A 337 21.47 17.47 23.23
C LEU A 337 20.20 16.64 23.47
N GLY A 338 20.32 15.33 23.66
CA GLY A 338 19.19 14.42 23.85
C GLY A 338 18.48 14.03 22.55
N VAL A 339 19.12 14.27 21.40
CA VAL A 339 18.60 13.87 20.08
C VAL A 339 18.83 12.37 19.90
N THR A 340 17.78 11.67 19.49
CA THR A 340 17.82 10.23 19.22
C THR A 340 18.81 9.92 18.08
N PRO A 341 19.56 8.79 18.09
CA PRO A 341 20.46 8.47 16.99
C PRO A 341 19.71 8.33 15.66
N MET A 342 19.81 9.35 14.81
CA MET A 342 19.11 9.45 13.51
C MET A 342 19.97 9.02 12.32
N ALA A 343 21.21 8.58 12.56
CA ALA A 343 22.08 8.06 11.52
C ALA A 343 21.36 6.95 10.74
N PHE A 344 21.48 6.94 9.42
CA PHE A 344 20.77 5.99 8.55
C PHE A 344 20.80 4.53 9.04
N LYS A 345 21.96 4.08 9.54
CA LYS A 345 22.16 2.70 10.03
C LYS A 345 21.31 2.34 11.25
N THR A 346 20.80 3.32 11.99
CA THR A 346 19.96 3.08 13.17
C THR A 346 18.47 3.20 12.87
N TRP A 347 18.05 3.44 11.62
CA TRP A 347 16.64 3.67 11.30
C TRP A 347 15.70 2.53 11.67
N PHE A 348 16.19 1.29 11.56
CA PHE A 348 15.44 0.09 11.94
C PHE A 348 15.83 -0.43 13.33
N THR A 349 16.64 0.31 14.09
CA THR A 349 17.02 -0.05 15.45
C THR A 349 15.98 0.49 16.43
N PRO A 350 15.50 -0.33 17.39
CA PRO A 350 14.58 0.15 18.40
C PRO A 350 15.16 1.32 19.22
N PHE A 351 14.37 2.37 19.47
CA PHE A 351 14.80 3.53 20.26
C PHE A 351 15.19 3.17 21.70
N GLU A 352 14.49 2.19 22.29
CA GLU A 352 14.71 1.73 23.66
C GLU A 352 14.57 0.20 23.75
N GLU A 353 15.23 -0.38 24.75
CA GLU A 353 15.09 -1.81 25.05
C GLU A 353 13.63 -2.16 25.39
N GLY A 354 13.05 -3.09 24.63
CA GLY A 354 11.65 -3.49 24.77
C GLY A 354 10.68 -2.91 23.73
N ARG A 355 11.12 -1.97 22.87
CA ARG A 355 10.35 -1.61 21.67
C ARG A 355 10.48 -2.72 20.61
N TYR A 356 9.38 -3.08 19.96
CA TYR A 356 9.33 -4.17 18.99
C TYR A 356 9.66 -3.65 17.59
N VAL A 357 10.66 -4.23 16.95
CA VAL A 357 10.90 -4.10 15.51
C VAL A 357 10.81 -5.51 14.91
N HIS A 358 10.12 -5.64 13.79
CA HIS A 358 9.96 -6.93 13.14
C HIS A 358 11.33 -7.55 12.77
N PRO A 359 11.59 -8.84 13.02
CA PRO A 359 12.89 -9.46 12.76
C PRO A 359 13.39 -9.28 11.32
N SER A 360 12.49 -9.34 10.34
CA SER A 360 12.84 -9.13 8.91
C SER A 360 13.17 -7.68 8.55
N ALA A 361 12.90 -6.72 9.43
CA ALA A 361 13.32 -5.32 9.30
C ALA A 361 14.65 -5.04 10.02
N ALA A 362 15.04 -5.87 10.99
CA ALA A 362 16.27 -5.71 11.77
C ALA A 362 17.52 -6.12 10.97
N ASP A 363 18.65 -5.47 11.26
CA ASP A 363 19.96 -5.96 10.80
C ASP A 363 20.37 -7.17 11.66
N LEU A 364 20.26 -8.37 11.09
CA LEU A 364 20.86 -9.60 11.66
C LEU A 364 22.31 -9.77 11.20
#